data_AF-G4Z1C4-F1
#
_entry.id   AF-G4Z1C4-F1
#
_cell.length_a   1.000
_cell.length_b   1.000
_cell.length_c   1.000
_cell.angle_alpha   90.00
_cell.angle_beta   90.00
_cell.angle_gamma   90.00
#
_symmetry.space_group_name_H-M   'P 1'
#
loop_
_entity.id
_entity.type
_entity.pdbx_description
1 polymer ?
#
loop_
_entity_poly.entity_id
_entity_poly.type
_entity_poly.pdbx_seq_one_letter_code
_entity_poly.pdbx_strand_id
1 'polypeptide(L)'
;CTQVEFVPPGVTGIHQPMYVSVMKAFKNHITNAYLQYHLEHPFPATAREKRALMSRLVTEAWDAIPAAVITNGFIKAGLIPTGPRDRSARFRVPDVSTSDPPFVCDE
;
A
#
# COMPACT_ATOMS: atom_id res chain seq x y z
N CYS A 1 -13.07 17.08 5.48
CA CYS A 1 -11.97 16.73 6.40
C CYS A 1 -12.07 15.24 6.70
N THR A 2 -11.08 14.42 6.35
CA THR A 2 -11.03 13.02 6.78
C THR A 2 -10.47 12.97 8.20
N GLN A 3 -11.21 12.36 9.13
CA GLN A 3 -10.76 12.19 10.51
C GLN A 3 -9.52 11.27 10.52
N VAL A 4 -8.45 11.71 11.17
CA VAL A 4 -7.23 10.90 11.34
C VAL A 4 -7.53 9.76 12.31
N GLU A 5 -7.16 8.54 11.94
CA GLU A 5 -7.30 7.37 12.80
C GLU A 5 -5.95 7.02 13.41
N PHE A 6 -5.91 6.99 14.75
CA PHE A 6 -4.69 6.70 15.49
C PHE A 6 -4.51 5.20 15.68
N VAL A 7 -3.34 4.68 15.28
CA VAL A 7 -2.95 3.29 15.53
C VAL A 7 -2.04 3.24 16.75
N PRO A 8 -2.44 2.59 17.85
CA PRO A 8 -1.60 2.49 19.04
C PRO A 8 -0.27 1.78 18.77
N PRO A 9 0.79 2.09 19.54
CA PRO A 9 2.06 1.38 19.44
C PRO A 9 1.89 -0.10 19.79
N GLY A 10 2.66 -0.97 19.13
CA GLY A 10 2.68 -2.41 19.41
C GLY A 10 1.55 -3.24 18.80
N VAL A 11 0.54 -2.61 18.17
CA VAL A 11 -0.61 -3.32 17.56
C VAL A 11 -0.72 -3.14 16.04
N THR A 12 0.38 -2.75 15.39
CA THR A 12 0.42 -2.50 13.93
C THR A 12 0.02 -3.73 13.11
N GLY A 13 0.36 -4.93 13.56
CA GLY A 13 -0.05 -6.18 12.93
C GLY A 13 -1.55 -6.48 12.99
N ILE A 14 -2.33 -5.67 13.71
CA ILE A 14 -3.78 -5.82 13.87
C ILE A 14 -4.51 -4.62 13.27
N HIS A 15 -4.03 -3.40 13.52
CA HIS A 15 -4.74 -2.16 13.18
C HIS A 15 -4.17 -1.40 11.98
N GLN A 16 -3.03 -1.83 11.41
CA GLN A 16 -2.52 -1.22 10.17
C GLN A 16 -2.86 -2.08 8.95
N PRO A 17 -3.74 -1.60 8.03
CA PRO A 17 -4.18 -2.35 6.86
C PRO A 17 -3.03 -2.94 6.02
N MET A 18 -1.96 -2.14 5.88
CA MET A 18 -0.76 -2.54 5.17
C MET A 18 -0.09 -3.75 5.83
N TYR A 19 0.03 -3.78 7.15
CA TYR A 19 0.73 -4.85 7.85
C TYR A 19 -0.11 -6.12 7.95
N VAL A 20 -1.43 -5.97 8.13
CA VAL A 20 -2.39 -7.06 8.31
C VAL A 20 -2.54 -7.93 7.06
N SER A 21 -2.46 -7.34 5.86
CA SER A 21 -2.82 -8.04 4.61
C SER A 21 -1.76 -7.89 3.51
N VAL A 22 -1.25 -6.67 3.29
CA VAL A 22 -0.42 -6.36 2.11
C VAL A 22 1.05 -6.75 2.31
N MET A 23 1.62 -6.45 3.47
CA MET A 23 3.07 -6.47 3.72
C MET A 23 3.69 -7.85 3.54
N LYS A 24 2.98 -8.92 3.95
CA LYS A 24 3.46 -10.29 3.80
C LYS A 24 3.56 -10.67 2.31
N ALA A 25 2.49 -10.46 1.55
CA ALA A 25 2.46 -10.78 0.12
C ALA A 25 3.50 -9.95 -0.64
N PHE A 26 3.57 -8.65 -0.35
CA PHE A 26 4.53 -7.74 -0.96
C PHE A 26 5.99 -8.13 -0.73
N LYS A 27 6.38 -8.44 0.52
CA LYS A 27 7.72 -8.95 0.83
C LYS A 27 8.03 -10.25 0.10
N ASN A 28 7.08 -11.18 0.04
CA ASN A 28 7.25 -12.44 -0.68
C ASN A 28 7.48 -12.21 -2.18
N HIS A 29 6.74 -11.30 -2.81
CA HIS A 29 6.95 -10.97 -4.22
C HIS A 29 8.34 -10.38 -4.48
N ILE A 30 8.80 -9.44 -3.64
CA ILE A 30 10.17 -8.89 -3.76
C ILE A 30 11.21 -10.00 -3.60
N THR A 31 11.09 -10.82 -2.56
CA THR A 31 12.04 -11.91 -2.31
C THR A 31 12.10 -12.89 -3.46
N ASN A 32 10.94 -13.32 -3.97
CA ASN A 32 10.88 -14.25 -5.09
C ASN A 32 11.47 -13.63 -6.36
N ALA A 33 11.11 -12.39 -6.69
CA ALA A 33 11.64 -11.71 -7.87
C ALA A 33 13.15 -11.49 -7.78
N TYR A 34 13.67 -11.12 -6.60
CA TYR A 34 15.11 -10.99 -6.36
C TYR A 34 15.85 -12.32 -6.54
N LEU A 35 15.32 -13.41 -5.98
CA LEU A 35 15.91 -14.75 -6.12
C LEU A 35 15.91 -15.21 -7.57
N GLN A 36 14.80 -15.03 -8.29
CA GLN A 36 14.69 -15.39 -9.71
C GLN A 36 15.64 -14.57 -10.59
N TYR A 37 15.74 -13.25 -10.36
CA TYR A 37 16.66 -12.38 -11.09
C TYR A 37 18.10 -12.88 -11.00
N HIS A 38 18.53 -13.31 -9.81
CA HIS A 38 19.89 -13.77 -9.55
C HIS A 38 20.21 -15.20 -9.98
N LEU A 39 19.26 -15.92 -10.57
CA LEU A 39 19.56 -17.17 -11.28
C LEU A 39 20.37 -16.92 -12.55
N GLU A 40 20.12 -15.79 -13.21
CA GLU A 40 20.71 -15.45 -14.52
C GLU A 40 21.61 -14.21 -14.48
N HIS A 41 21.50 -13.38 -13.44
CA HIS A 41 22.20 -12.10 -13.34
C HIS A 41 23.14 -12.05 -12.12
N PRO A 42 24.36 -11.50 -12.27
CA PRO A 42 25.26 -11.31 -11.14
C PRO A 42 24.72 -10.31 -10.12
N PHE A 43 25.28 -10.32 -8.92
CA PHE A 43 24.95 -9.30 -7.91
C PHE A 43 25.39 -7.90 -8.37
N PRO A 44 24.63 -6.84 -8.00
CA PRO A 44 24.98 -5.47 -8.36
C PRO A 44 26.37 -5.09 -7.81
N ALA A 45 27.22 -4.50 -8.64
CA ALA A 45 28.57 -4.12 -8.26
C ALA A 45 28.59 -2.78 -7.52
N THR A 46 27.60 -1.91 -7.76
CA THR A 46 27.54 -0.56 -7.19
C THR A 46 26.26 -0.31 -6.40
N ALA A 47 26.33 0.63 -5.46
CA ALA A 47 25.14 1.07 -4.70
C ALA A 47 24.06 1.69 -5.61
N ARG A 48 24.45 2.25 -6.77
CA ARG A 48 23.51 2.78 -7.77
C ARG A 48 22.74 1.66 -8.46
N GLU A 49 23.43 0.63 -8.93
CA GLU A 49 22.81 -0.54 -9.55
C GLU A 49 21.91 -1.27 -8.55
N LYS A 50 22.36 -1.43 -7.30
CA LYS A 50 21.54 -2.03 -6.24
C LYS A 50 20.24 -1.26 -6.04
N ARG A 51 20.29 0.07 -5.96
CA ARG A 51 19.08 0.89 -5.83
C ARG A 51 18.17 0.76 -7.05
N ALA A 52 18.71 0.82 -8.26
CA ALA A 52 17.93 0.67 -9.48
C ALA A 52 17.24 -0.71 -9.57
N LEU A 53 17.94 -1.79 -9.20
CA LEU A 53 17.35 -3.13 -9.12
C LEU A 53 16.24 -3.17 -8.08
N MET A 54 16.52 -2.74 -6.84
CA MET A 54 15.53 -2.75 -5.76
C MET A 54 14.29 -1.93 -6.09
N SER A 55 14.44 -0.76 -6.71
CA SER A 55 13.31 0.07 -7.14
C SER A 55 12.42 -0.65 -8.16
N ARG A 56 13.00 -1.31 -9.17
CA ARG A 56 12.22 -2.08 -10.14
C ARG A 56 11.46 -3.23 -9.48
N LEU A 57 12.13 -4.01 -8.64
CA LEU A 57 11.52 -5.14 -7.93
C LEU A 57 10.39 -4.69 -6.99
N VAL A 58 10.54 -3.53 -6.34
CA VAL A 58 9.50 -2.92 -5.50
C VAL A 58 8.28 -2.53 -6.33
N THR A 59 8.48 -1.90 -7.50
CA THR A 59 7.38 -1.55 -8.41
C THR A 59 6.66 -2.80 -8.92
N GLU A 60 7.39 -3.78 -9.44
CA GLU A 60 6.82 -5.03 -9.94
C GLU A 60 6.05 -5.79 -8.84
N ALA A 61 6.61 -5.84 -7.63
CA ALA A 61 5.94 -6.47 -6.50
C ALA A 61 4.67 -5.72 -6.07
N TRP A 62 4.63 -4.39 -6.22
CA TRP A 62 3.45 -3.59 -5.91
C TRP A 62 2.33 -3.82 -6.92
N ASP A 63 2.67 -3.79 -8.22
CA ASP A 63 1.72 -4.02 -9.31
C ASP A 63 1.12 -5.43 -9.27
N ALA A 64 1.86 -6.40 -8.72
CA ALA A 64 1.39 -7.76 -8.51
C ALA A 64 0.39 -7.90 -7.34
N ILE A 65 0.25 -6.90 -6.46
CA ILE A 65 -0.71 -6.96 -5.35
C ILE A 65 -2.13 -6.74 -5.86
N PRO A 66 -3.05 -7.71 -5.70
CA PRO A 66 -4.44 -7.52 -6.08
C PRO A 66 -5.09 -6.44 -5.21
N ALA A 67 -5.91 -5.58 -5.81
CA ALA A 67 -6.68 -4.56 -5.08
C ALA A 67 -7.51 -5.16 -3.93
N ALA A 68 -8.02 -6.38 -4.10
CA ALA A 68 -8.73 -7.12 -3.05
C ALA A 68 -7.88 -7.38 -1.78
N VAL A 69 -6.57 -7.59 -1.91
CA VAL A 69 -5.65 -7.76 -0.77
C VAL A 69 -5.55 -6.45 0.02
N ILE A 70 -5.54 -5.31 -0.67
CA ILE A 70 -5.56 -3.98 -0.05
C ILE A 70 -6.87 -3.78 0.70
N THR A 71 -8.02 -3.95 0.01
CA THR A 71 -9.35 -3.80 0.63
C THR A 71 -9.53 -4.72 1.84
N ASN A 72 -9.09 -5.97 1.75
CA ASN A 72 -9.13 -6.92 2.86
C ASN A 72 -8.27 -6.47 4.06
N GLY A 73 -7.17 -5.75 3.82
CA GLY A 73 -6.37 -5.16 4.89
C GLY A 73 -7.15 -4.16 5.72
N PHE A 74 -7.89 -3.26 5.05
CA PHE A 74 -8.74 -2.27 5.73
C PHE A 74 -9.85 -2.95 6.53
N ILE A 75 -10.56 -3.91 5.92
CA ILE A 75 -11.62 -4.67 6.59
C ILE A 75 -11.09 -5.38 7.84
N LYS A 76 -9.98 -6.11 7.72
CA LYS A 76 -9.38 -6.87 8.84
C LYS A 76 -8.83 -5.96 9.94
N ALA A 77 -8.38 -4.76 9.59
CA ALA A 77 -7.93 -3.77 10.55
C ALA A 77 -9.08 -3.06 11.29
N GLY A 78 -10.33 -3.41 11.00
CA GLY A 78 -11.50 -2.73 11.57
C GLY A 78 -11.80 -1.38 10.92
N LEU A 79 -11.01 -0.99 9.91
CA LEU A 79 -11.17 0.25 9.17
C LEU A 79 -12.25 0.05 8.11
N ILE A 80 -13.50 0.03 8.55
CA ILE A 80 -14.64 -0.03 7.64
C ILE A 80 -14.76 1.35 7.01
N PRO A 81 -14.68 1.48 5.68
CA PRO A 81 -14.82 2.78 5.07
C PRO A 81 -16.24 3.32 5.35
N THR A 82 -16.27 4.36 6.19
CA THR A 82 -17.44 5.14 6.58
C THR A 82 -17.57 6.30 5.63
N GLY A 83 -18.61 6.28 4.79
CA GLY A 83 -18.82 7.32 3.80
C GLY A 83 -20.18 7.14 3.12
N PRO A 84 -20.78 8.20 2.55
CA PRO A 84 -22.04 8.10 1.84
C PRO A 84 -21.95 7.07 0.72
N ARG A 85 -22.88 6.11 0.71
CA ARG A 85 -22.97 5.10 -0.36
C ARG A 85 -24.11 5.43 -1.31
N ASP A 86 -23.98 5.02 -2.57
CA ASP A 86 -25.11 5.02 -3.51
C ASP A 86 -26.08 3.86 -3.20
N ARG A 87 -27.17 3.76 -3.97
CA ARG A 87 -28.17 2.67 -3.81
C ARG A 87 -27.58 1.28 -4.11
N SER A 88 -26.40 1.21 -4.71
CA SER A 88 -25.65 -0.01 -5.03
C SER A 88 -24.52 -0.27 -4.04
N ALA A 89 -24.52 0.40 -2.88
CA ALA A 89 -23.50 0.29 -1.83
C ALA A 89 -22.07 0.68 -2.24
N ARG A 90 -21.89 1.41 -3.34
CA ARG A 90 -20.58 1.96 -3.74
C ARG A 90 -20.34 3.28 -3.03
N PHE A 91 -19.09 3.59 -2.72
CA PHE A 91 -18.74 4.91 -2.18
C PHE A 91 -19.08 5.99 -3.19
N ARG A 92 -19.77 7.05 -2.73
CA ARG A 92 -19.89 8.28 -3.50
C ARG A 92 -18.53 8.95 -3.48
N VAL A 93 -17.81 8.85 -4.59
CA VAL A 93 -16.61 9.65 -4.83
C VAL A 93 -17.11 10.98 -5.40
N PRO A 94 -16.96 12.12 -4.69
CA PRO A 94 -17.19 13.42 -5.32
C PRO A 94 -16.26 13.55 -6.52
N ASP A 95 -16.71 14.15 -7.62
CA ASP A 95 -15.80 14.57 -8.69
C ASP A 95 -14.73 15.45 -8.05
N VAL A 96 -13.49 14.95 -8.01
CA VAL A 96 -12.34 15.75 -7.61
C VAL A 96 -12.11 16.75 -8.74
N SER A 97 -12.67 17.94 -8.60
CA SER A 97 -12.20 19.11 -9.35
C SER A 97 -10.72 19.25 -9.03
N THR A 98 -9.87 19.22 -10.05
CA THR A 98 -8.41 19.34 -9.95
C THR A 98 -7.94 20.71 -9.48
N SER A 99 -8.81 21.55 -8.88
CA SER A 99 -8.52 22.96 -8.65
C SER A 99 -7.98 23.32 -7.28
N ASP A 100 -8.17 22.54 -6.21
CA ASP A 100 -7.82 23.04 -4.87
C ASP A 100 -7.13 21.99 -3.98
N PRO A 101 -5.84 22.19 -3.62
CA PRO A 101 -5.18 21.36 -2.62
C PRO A 101 -5.81 21.58 -1.23
N PRO A 102 -5.77 20.57 -0.34
CA PRO A 102 -6.34 20.68 1.00
C PRO A 102 -5.61 21.76 1.81
N PHE A 103 -6.38 22.69 2.37
CA PHE A 103 -5.89 23.64 3.36
C PHE A 103 -5.35 22.90 4.58
N VAL A 104 -4.08 23.16 4.90
CA VAL A 104 -3.47 22.80 6.19
C VAL A 104 -3.93 23.88 7.17
N CYS A 105 -4.71 23.51 8.18
CA CYS A 105 -4.94 24.38 9.33
C CYS A 105 -3.70 24.25 10.22
N ASP A 106 -2.86 25.29 10.23
CA ASP A 106 -1.83 25.46 11.25
C ASP A 106 -2.53 25.87 12.56
N GLU A 107 -2.29 25.11 13.64
CA GLU A 107 -2.53 25.58 15.02
C GLU A 107 -1.28 26.32 15.53
#